data_AF-A0A7S6MDN0-F1
#
_entry.id   AF-A0A7S6MDN0-F1
#
_cell.length_a   1.000
_cell.length_b   1.000
_cell.length_c   1.000
_cell.angle_alpha   90.00
_cell.angle_beta   90.00
_cell.angle_gamma   90.00
#
_symmetry.space_group_name_H-M   'P 1'
#
loop_
_entity.id
_entity.type
_entity.pdbx_description
1 polymer ?
#
loop_
_entity_poly.entity_id
_entity_poly.type
_entity_poly.pdbx_seq_one_letter_code
_entity_poly.pdbx_strand_id
1 'polypeptide(L)'
;MNCREMIDFLTAYVEGDLPEVERATFERHIGQCAPCKTYLDSYRKAIELGKAACCCGNLPTCDDVPESLIQAILAARRAGA
;
A
#
# COMPACT_ATOMS: atom_id res chain seq x y z
N MET A 1 -2.38 -9.31 -19.61
CA MET A 1 -2.68 -8.20 -18.70
C MET A 1 -4.00 -7.57 -19.07
N ASN A 2 -5.06 -8.01 -18.41
CA ASN A 2 -6.34 -7.31 -18.35
C ASN A 2 -6.33 -6.27 -17.21
N CYS A 3 -7.42 -5.51 -17.04
CA CYS A 3 -7.51 -4.48 -16.01
C CYS A 3 -7.29 -5.02 -14.59
N ARG A 4 -7.83 -6.21 -14.28
CA ARG A 4 -7.67 -6.83 -12.96
C ARG A 4 -6.23 -7.23 -12.71
N GLU A 5 -5.62 -7.96 -13.64
CA GLU A 5 -4.22 -8.38 -13.54
C GLU A 5 -3.27 -7.17 -13.32
N MET A 6 -3.53 -6.04 -13.97
CA MET A 6 -2.73 -4.83 -13.78
C MET A 6 -2.90 -4.22 -12.39
N ILE A 7 -4.14 -4.16 -11.88
CA ILE A 7 -4.41 -3.61 -10.55
C ILE A 7 -3.79 -4.51 -9.47
N ASP A 8 -3.91 -5.83 -9.61
CA ASP A 8 -3.34 -6.80 -8.67
C ASP A 8 -1.80 -6.66 -8.62
N PHE A 9 -1.17 -6.53 -9.78
CA PHE A 9 0.27 -6.28 -9.89
C PHE A 9 0.70 -4.97 -9.20
N LEU A 10 -0.02 -3.87 -9.45
CA LEU A 10 0.30 -2.58 -8.83
C LEU A 10 0.07 -2.59 -7.32
N THR A 11 -0.96 -3.30 -6.86
CA THR A 11 -1.24 -3.51 -5.44
C THR A 11 -0.08 -4.23 -4.77
N ALA A 12 0.33 -5.39 -5.31
CA ALA A 12 1.48 -6.14 -4.80
C ALA A 12 2.78 -5.32 -4.82
N TYR A 13 2.99 -4.48 -5.84
CA TYR A 13 4.14 -3.59 -5.89
C TYR A 13 4.13 -2.52 -4.78
N VAL A 14 2.99 -1.87 -4.53
CA VAL A 14 2.92 -0.84 -3.48
C VAL A 14 2.92 -1.43 -2.07
N GLU A 15 2.41 -2.64 -1.87
CA GLU A 15 2.38 -3.34 -0.59
C GLU A 15 3.71 -4.03 -0.24
N GLY A 16 4.57 -4.28 -1.23
CA GLY A 16 5.87 -4.91 -1.00
C GLY A 16 5.88 -6.41 -1.27
N ASP A 17 4.77 -6.98 -1.72
CA ASP A 17 4.56 -8.42 -1.89
C ASP A 17 5.04 -8.96 -3.25
N LEU A 18 5.52 -8.08 -4.12
CA LEU A 18 6.05 -8.47 -5.43
C LEU A 18 7.41 -9.19 -5.29
N PRO A 19 7.63 -10.33 -5.98
CA PRO A 19 8.93 -10.98 -6.01
C PRO A 19 10.06 -10.03 -6.42
N GLU A 20 11.24 -10.17 -5.80
CA GLU A 20 12.37 -9.23 -5.96
C GLU A 20 12.75 -8.98 -7.43
N VAL A 21 12.78 -10.04 -8.24
CA VAL A 21 13.10 -9.96 -9.67
C VAL A 21 12.06 -9.15 -10.45
N GLU A 22 10.79 -9.32 -10.13
CA GLU A 22 9.69 -8.57 -10.76
C GLU A 22 9.70 -7.11 -10.32
N ARG A 23 9.95 -6.86 -9.03
CA ARG A 23 10.12 -5.51 -8.47
C ARG A 23 11.25 -4.77 -9.17
N ALA A 24 12.44 -5.36 -9.25
CA ALA A 24 13.59 -4.73 -9.91
C ALA A 24 13.31 -4.44 -11.40
N THR A 25 12.61 -5.35 -12.08
CA THR A 25 12.20 -5.16 -13.48
C THR A 25 11.24 -3.98 -13.63
N PHE A 26 10.25 -3.87 -12.75
CA PHE A 26 9.28 -2.78 -12.78
C PHE A 26 9.89 -1.44 -12.40
N GLU A 27 10.77 -1.41 -11.40
CA GLU A 27 11.51 -0.22 -10.97
C GLU A 27 12.39 0.33 -12.11
N ARG A 28 13.07 -0.56 -12.85
CA ARG A 28 13.80 -0.17 -14.07
C ARG A 28 12.87 0.43 -15.12
N HIS A 29 11.68 -0.14 -15.33
CA HIS A 29 10.71 0.36 -16.31
C HIS A 29 10.22 1.76 -15.97
N ILE A 30 9.74 2.00 -14.73
CA ILE A 30 9.26 3.32 -14.31
C ILE A 30 10.39 4.37 -14.25
N GLY A 31 11.65 3.94 -14.12
CA GLY A 31 12.83 4.80 -14.26
C GLY A 31 13.06 5.30 -15.70
N GLN A 32 12.54 4.60 -16.71
CA GLN A 32 12.74 4.90 -18.13
C GLN A 32 11.47 5.37 -18.83
N CYS A 33 10.29 5.19 -18.22
CA CYS A 33 8.99 5.48 -18.81
C CYS A 33 8.24 6.53 -17.98
N ALA A 34 8.32 7.80 -18.39
CA ALA A 34 7.65 8.91 -17.72
C ALA A 34 6.12 8.74 -17.57
N PRO A 35 5.37 8.26 -18.59
CA PRO A 35 3.94 8.01 -18.44
C PRO A 35 3.60 6.99 -17.35
N CYS A 36 4.36 5.89 -17.26
CA CYS A 36 4.14 4.86 -16.25
C CYS A 36 4.48 5.36 -14.84
N LYS A 37 5.51 6.21 -14.71
CA LYS A 37 5.80 6.91 -13.45
C LYS A 37 4.63 7.80 -13.01
N THR A 38 4.11 8.65 -13.91
CA THR A 38 2.96 9.52 -13.63
C THR A 38 1.71 8.72 -13.24
N TYR A 39 1.47 7.58 -13.90
CA TYR A 39 0.36 6.70 -13.56
C TYR A 39 0.51 6.10 -12.15
N LEU A 40 1.70 5.61 -11.82
CA LEU A 40 2.00 5.08 -10.48
C LEU A 40 1.83 6.15 -9.39
N ASP A 41 2.25 7.39 -9.64
CA ASP A 41 2.08 8.51 -8.70
C ASP A 41 0.59 8.83 -8.49
N SER A 42 -0.20 8.83 -9.56
CA SER A 42 -1.66 9.01 -9.49
C SER A 42 -2.34 7.87 -8.73
N TYR A 43 -1.91 6.63 -8.95
CA TYR A 43 -2.40 5.45 -8.26
C TYR A 43 -2.12 5.51 -6.76
N ARG A 44 -0.89 5.89 -6.36
CA ARG A 44 -0.53 6.14 -4.95
C ARG A 44 -1.39 7.23 -4.33
N LYS A 45 -1.65 8.31 -5.07
CA LYS A 45 -2.51 9.40 -4.59
C LYS A 45 -3.96 8.95 -4.39
N ALA A 46 -4.49 8.10 -5.28
CA ALA A 46 -5.81 7.53 -5.13
C ALA A 46 -5.93 6.68 -3.86
N ILE A 47 -4.90 5.89 -3.53
CA ILE A 47 -4.85 5.12 -2.27
C ILE A 47 -4.86 6.05 -1.05
N GLU A 48 -4.02 7.10 -1.06
CA GLU A 48 -3.96 8.09 0.02
C GLU A 48 -5.32 8.77 0.25
N LEU A 49 -5.95 9.24 -0.84
CA LEU A 49 -7.28 9.87 -0.79
C LEU A 49 -8.36 8.89 -0.34
N GLY A 50 -8.31 7.63 -0.79
CA GLY A 50 -9.23 6.59 -0.34
C GLY A 50 -9.14 6.34 1.17
N LYS A 51 -7.91 6.22 1.71
CA LYS A 51 -7.67 6.10 3.15
C LYS A 51 -8.22 7.31 3.91
N ALA A 52 -7.95 8.53 3.43
CA ALA A 52 -8.45 9.76 4.04
C ALA A 52 -9.98 9.87 3.99
N ALA A 53 -10.62 9.44 2.90
CA ALA A 53 -12.07 9.43 2.77
C ALA A 53 -12.75 8.42 3.71
N CYS A 54 -12.09 7.31 4.04
CA CYS A 54 -12.60 6.42 5.08
C CYS A 54 -12.61 7.05 6.48
N CYS A 55 -11.86 8.14 6.69
CA CYS A 55 -11.75 8.84 7.97
C CYS A 55 -12.77 9.98 8.16
N CYS A 56 -13.60 10.31 7.15
CA CYS A 56 -14.54 11.44 7.22
C CYS A 56 -15.99 11.04 7.59
N GLY A 57 -16.24 9.79 7.98
CA GLY A 57 -17.47 9.37 8.65
C GLY A 57 -17.26 9.34 10.17
N ASN A 58 -18.34 9.36 10.94
CA ASN A 58 -18.38 9.25 12.42
C ASN A 58 -17.82 7.92 12.99
N LEU A 59 -16.78 7.36 12.37
CA LEU A 59 -15.91 6.35 12.93
C LEU A 59 -14.87 7.05 13.82
N PRO A 60 -14.37 6.37 14.88
CA PRO A 60 -13.22 6.85 15.63
C PRO A 60 -12.11 7.17 14.64
N THR A 61 -11.47 8.32 14.81
CA THR A 61 -10.36 8.71 13.94
C THR A 61 -9.31 7.60 13.90
N CYS A 62 -8.46 7.55 12.86
CA CYS A 62 -7.29 6.65 12.87
C CYS A 62 -6.34 6.91 14.06
N ASP A 63 -6.54 7.99 14.80
CA ASP A 63 -5.81 8.36 16.01
C ASP A 63 -6.47 7.84 17.31
N ASP A 64 -7.71 7.34 17.26
CA ASP A 64 -8.44 6.75 18.40
C ASP A 64 -8.23 5.24 18.54
N VAL A 65 -7.00 4.77 18.29
CA VAL A 65 -6.66 3.35 18.50
C VAL A 65 -6.40 3.11 20.00
N PRO A 66 -7.14 2.20 20.67
CA PRO A 66 -6.91 1.94 22.10
C PRO A 66 -5.50 1.44 22.36
N GLU A 67 -4.82 2.03 23.34
CA GLU A 67 -3.45 1.66 23.73
C GLU A 67 -3.32 0.16 24.07
N SER A 68 -4.37 -0.43 24.65
CA SER A 68 -4.41 -1.87 24.94
C SER A 68 -4.28 -2.74 23.69
N LEU A 69 -4.85 -2.32 22.56
CA LEU A 69 -4.72 -3.03 21.28
C LEU A 69 -3.31 -2.91 20.72
N ILE A 70 -2.71 -1.71 20.78
CA ILE A 70 -1.33 -1.47 20.34
C ILE A 70 -0.37 -2.39 21.11
N GLN A 71 -0.50 -2.41 22.44
CA GLN A 71 0.33 -3.26 23.30
C GLN A 71 0.13 -4.76 23.03
N ALA A 72 -1.10 -5.20 22.78
CA ALA A 72 -1.39 -6.59 22.43
C ALA A 72 -0.70 -7.01 21.12
N ILE A 73 -0.75 -6.18 20.08
CA ILE A 73 -0.08 -6.46 18.79
C ILE A 73 1.44 -6.52 18.97
N LEU A 74 2.02 -5.56 19.70
CA LEU A 74 3.47 -5.54 19.95
C LEU A 74 3.94 -6.73 20.80
N ALA A 75 3.13 -7.17 21.76
CA ALA A 75 3.42 -8.38 22.53
C ALA A 75 3.40 -9.64 21.64
N ALA A 76 2.37 -9.79 20.78
CA ALA A 76 2.26 -10.91 19.86
C ALA A 76 3.43 -10.98 18.87
N ARG A 77 3.85 -9.84 18.29
CA ARG A 77 5.00 -9.78 17.38
C ARG A 77 6.32 -10.16 18.04
N ARG A 78 6.50 -9.83 19.33
CA ARG A 78 7.71 -10.20 20.10
C ARG A 78 7.72 -11.67 20.51
N ALA A 79 6.56 -12.27 20.72
CA ALA A 79 6.43 -13.69 21.09
C ALA A 79 6.56 -14.66 19.90
N GLY A 80 6.32 -14.18 18.67
CA GLY A 80 6.50 -14.94 17.43
C GLY A 80 7.84 -14.73 16.73
N ALA A 81 8.78 -14.04 17.37
CA ALA A 81 10.14 -13.79 16.89
C ALA A 81 11.17 -14.66 17.63
#